data_AF-A0A414RYE8-F1
#
_entry.id   AF-A0A414RYE8-F1
#
_cell.length_a   1.000
_cell.length_b   1.000
_cell.length_c   1.000
_cell.angle_alpha   90.00
_cell.angle_beta   90.00
_cell.angle_gamma   90.00
#
_symmetry.space_group_name_H-M   'P 1'
#
loop_
_entity.id
_entity.type
_entity.pdbx_description
1 polymer ?
#
loop_
_entity_poly.entity_id
_entity_poly.type
_entity_poly.pdbx_seq_one_letter_code
_entity_poly.pdbx_strand_id
1 'polypeptide(L)'
;MMKCEIIRDLIPLYLDKVCSEDSRKLVEEHLAECSECRKYMKELETELEAVKQKKEEDLDEKRLLQEGAERMKEIGRKSIVDKMIIVDTLLNFLLIVTAVVLCKRQIDVEGADAGYYIAAMVFSFGFIIAFFVCDCITLVQKWKRRKMQTEWEYKQIPICESYAKISIGVKVIIVFMLVCAACILGFSQFGGMFSI
;
A
#
# COMPACT_ATOMS: atom_id res chain seq x y z
N MET A 1 31.53 54.97 28.74
CA MET A 1 31.93 53.90 27.80
C MET A 1 31.45 52.58 28.33
N MET A 2 30.34 52.05 27.78
CA MET A 2 29.92 50.68 28.07
C MET A 2 30.90 49.73 27.38
N LYS A 3 31.27 48.62 28.05
CA LYS A 3 32.24 47.67 27.49
C LYS A 3 31.59 46.94 26.31
N CYS A 4 32.23 46.97 25.15
CA CYS A 4 31.78 46.28 23.93
C CYS A 4 31.50 44.78 24.17
N GLU A 5 32.17 44.17 25.15
CA GLU A 5 31.95 42.78 25.59
C GLU A 5 30.50 42.52 25.98
N ILE A 6 29.90 43.39 26.80
CA ILE A 6 28.51 43.25 27.26
C ILE A 6 27.54 43.32 26.07
N ILE A 7 27.81 44.22 25.13
CA ILE A 7 26.96 44.39 23.94
C ILE A 7 27.11 43.18 23.00
N ARG A 8 28.31 42.63 22.85
CA ARG A 8 28.54 41.41 22.07
C ARG A 8 27.80 40.20 22.66
N ASP A 9 27.72 40.10 23.98
CA ASP A 9 26.94 39.04 24.65
C ASP A 9 25.42 39.23 24.45
N LEU A 10 24.96 40.48 24.34
CA LEU A 10 23.55 40.81 24.13
C LEU A 10 23.11 40.77 22.65
N ILE A 11 24.03 40.91 21.69
CA ILE A 11 23.72 40.92 20.25
C ILE A 11 22.98 39.64 19.79
N PRO A 12 23.40 38.41 20.16
CA PRO A 12 22.66 37.21 19.81
C PRO A 12 21.21 37.22 20.33
N LEU A 13 21.00 37.65 21.58
CA LEU A 13 19.68 37.76 22.21
C LEU A 13 18.81 38.86 21.56
N TYR A 14 19.45 39.93 21.08
CA TYR A 14 18.81 40.98 20.30
C TYR A 14 18.34 40.48 18.94
N LEU A 15 19.19 39.72 18.22
CA LEU A 15 18.84 39.11 16.92
C LEU A 15 17.72 38.08 17.05
N ASP A 16 17.71 37.30 18.13
CA ASP A 16 16.64 36.35 18.45
C ASP A 16 15.35 37.04 18.97
N LYS A 17 15.37 38.35 19.17
CA LYS A 17 14.24 39.17 19.69
C LYS A 17 13.70 38.70 21.05
N VAL A 18 14.56 38.12 21.87
CA VAL A 18 14.21 37.63 23.22
C VAL A 18 14.67 38.56 24.34
N CYS A 19 15.38 39.65 24.02
CA CYS A 19 15.82 40.64 24.98
C CYS A 19 14.67 41.56 25.45
N SER A 20 14.75 42.02 26.71
CA SER A 20 13.81 43.03 27.24
C SER A 20 13.95 44.37 26.50
N GLU A 21 12.89 45.19 26.50
CA GLU A 21 12.90 46.51 25.84
C GLU A 21 14.05 47.42 26.34
N ASP A 22 14.37 47.37 27.63
CA ASP A 22 15.48 48.14 28.21
C ASP A 22 16.84 47.67 27.67
N SER A 23 17.04 46.36 27.56
CA SER A 23 18.25 45.78 26.97
C SER A 23 18.34 46.07 25.46
N ARG A 24 17.19 46.14 24.78
CA ARG A 24 17.11 46.44 23.35
C ARG A 24 17.57 47.87 23.05
N LYS A 25 17.07 48.85 23.80
CA LYS A 25 17.49 50.27 23.68
C LYS A 25 18.99 50.44 23.92
N LEU A 26 19.53 49.75 24.92
CA LEU A 26 20.96 49.75 25.23
C LEU A 26 21.83 49.25 24.06
N VAL A 27 21.40 48.18 23.39
CA VAL A 27 22.08 47.64 22.21
C VAL A 27 21.99 48.61 21.03
N GLU A 28 20.82 49.19 20.77
CA GLU A 28 20.61 50.17 19.68
C GLU A 28 21.44 51.45 19.85
N GLU A 29 21.48 52.00 21.06
CA GLU A 29 22.31 53.18 21.40
C GLU A 29 23.80 52.88 21.17
N HIS A 30 24.29 51.72 21.61
CA HIS A 30 25.70 51.36 21.40
C HIS A 30 26.03 51.08 19.94
N LEU A 31 25.11 50.45 19.20
CA LEU A 31 25.26 50.20 17.77
C LEU A 31 25.23 51.48 16.94
N ALA A 32 24.70 52.59 17.44
CA ALA A 32 24.78 53.90 16.77
C ALA A 32 26.20 54.48 16.81
N GLU A 33 26.95 54.24 17.89
CA GLU A 33 28.27 54.82 18.11
C GLU A 33 29.43 53.87 17.73
N CYS A 34 29.26 52.55 17.85
CA CYS A 34 30.34 51.58 17.72
C CYS A 34 30.33 50.84 16.36
N SER A 35 31.36 51.05 15.53
CA SER A 35 31.52 50.35 14.24
C SER A 35 31.85 48.86 14.40
N GLU A 36 32.63 48.50 15.42
CA GLU A 36 33.05 47.11 15.66
C GLU A 36 31.88 46.22 16.03
N CYS A 37 30.97 46.69 16.89
CA CYS A 37 29.78 45.96 17.27
C CYS A 37 28.78 45.84 16.11
N ARG A 38 28.68 46.85 15.24
CA ARG A 38 27.89 46.75 13.99
C ARG A 38 28.43 45.69 13.05
N LYS A 39 29.76 45.62 12.91
CA LYS A 39 30.41 44.61 12.06
C LYS A 39 30.15 43.21 12.61
N TYR A 40 30.32 43.02 13.92
CA TYR A 40 30.05 41.75 14.60
C TYR A 40 28.58 41.30 14.46
N MET A 41 27.63 42.21 14.63
CA MET A 41 26.20 41.91 14.42
C MET A 41 25.92 41.42 12.99
N LYS A 42 26.51 42.09 11.99
CA LYS A 42 26.32 41.73 10.59
C LYS A 42 26.94 40.38 10.22
N GLU A 43 28.09 40.04 10.83
CA GLU A 43 28.71 38.72 10.70
C GLU A 43 27.78 37.63 11.24
N LEU A 44 27.24 37.81 12.45
CA LEU A 44 26.28 36.89 13.06
C LEU A 44 24.96 36.74 12.26
N GLU A 45 24.40 37.85 11.75
CA GLU A 45 23.22 37.80 10.87
C GLU A 45 23.48 36.97 9.62
N THR A 46 24.67 37.13 9.01
CA THR A 46 25.04 36.39 7.80
C THR A 46 25.19 34.89 8.07
N GLU A 47 25.80 34.52 9.19
CA GLU A 47 25.90 33.12 9.63
C GLU A 47 24.51 32.52 9.92
N LEU A 48 23.64 33.28 10.58
CA LEU A 48 22.28 32.85 10.89
C LEU A 48 21.45 32.59 9.63
N GLU A 49 21.53 33.47 8.64
CA GLU A 49 20.86 33.30 7.35
C GLU A 49 21.39 32.08 6.58
N ALA A 50 22.71 31.84 6.60
CA ALA A 50 23.30 30.65 5.99
C ALA A 50 22.83 29.35 6.67
N VAL A 51 22.69 29.35 8.00
CA VAL A 51 22.16 28.20 8.75
C VAL A 51 20.68 27.96 8.44
N LYS A 52 19.88 29.03 8.32
CA LYS A 52 18.45 28.91 7.94
C LYS A 52 18.29 28.33 6.54
N GLN A 53 19.02 28.84 5.55
CA GLN A 53 18.98 28.35 4.18
C GLN A 53 19.32 26.86 4.11
N LYS A 54 20.41 26.45 4.75
CA LYS A 54 20.81 25.03 4.80
C LYS A 54 19.74 24.15 5.46
N LYS A 55 19.10 24.64 6.53
CA LYS A 55 18.03 23.91 7.21
C LYS A 55 16.78 23.77 6.34
N GLU A 56 16.45 24.79 5.54
CA GLU A 56 15.35 24.73 4.57
C GLU A 56 15.65 23.75 3.43
N GLU A 57 16.88 23.77 2.89
CA GLU A 57 17.35 22.81 1.89
C GLU A 57 17.31 21.36 2.42
N ASP A 58 17.83 21.11 3.62
CA ASP A 58 17.79 19.79 4.26
C ASP A 58 16.34 19.31 4.50
N LEU A 59 15.42 20.24 4.77
CA LEU A 59 14.00 19.92 4.96
C LEU A 59 13.33 19.58 3.63
N ASP A 60 13.62 20.33 2.57
CA ASP A 60 13.10 20.08 1.24
C ASP A 60 13.63 18.76 0.66
N GLU A 61 14.93 18.47 0.82
CA GLU A 61 15.52 17.19 0.43
C GLU A 61 14.83 16.02 1.15
N LYS A 62 14.59 16.13 2.46
CA LYS A 62 13.85 15.11 3.23
C LYS A 62 12.43 14.91 2.70
N ARG A 63 11.73 15.99 2.32
CA ARG A 63 10.38 15.90 1.74
C ARG A 63 10.41 15.21 0.38
N LEU A 64 11.34 15.57 -0.50
CA LEU A 64 11.52 14.94 -1.80
C LEU A 64 11.86 13.45 -1.68
N LEU A 65 12.72 13.08 -0.73
CA LEU A 65 13.06 11.68 -0.45
C LEU A 65 11.85 10.91 0.09
N GLN A 66 11.05 11.51 0.97
CA GLN A 66 9.81 10.90 1.49
C GLN A 66 8.79 10.69 0.36
N GLU A 67 8.53 11.70 -0.46
CA GLU A 67 7.63 11.59 -1.61
C GLU A 67 8.11 10.55 -2.63
N GLY A 68 9.43 10.45 -2.86
CA GLY A 68 10.03 9.43 -3.71
C GLY A 68 9.85 8.02 -3.15
N ALA A 69 10.07 7.84 -1.84
CA ALA A 69 9.90 6.57 -1.16
C ALA A 69 8.43 6.10 -1.16
N GLU A 70 7.48 7.01 -0.93
CA GLU A 70 6.05 6.72 -1.01
C GLU A 70 5.63 6.29 -2.42
N ARG A 71 6.03 7.05 -3.45
CA ARG A 71 5.78 6.68 -4.86
C ARG A 71 6.37 5.32 -5.23
N MET A 72 7.59 5.03 -4.77
CA MET A 72 8.21 3.71 -5.00
C MET A 72 7.44 2.57 -4.33
N LYS A 73 6.97 2.76 -3.10
CA LYS A 73 6.17 1.76 -2.37
C LYS A 73 4.84 1.49 -3.07
N GLU A 74 4.22 2.53 -3.64
CA GLU A 74 2.97 2.42 -4.40
C GLU A 74 3.14 1.67 -5.72
N ILE A 75 4.19 1.97 -6.48
CA ILE A 75 4.54 1.24 -7.71
C ILE A 75 4.80 -0.24 -7.39
N GLY A 76 5.52 -0.51 -6.30
CA GLY A 76 5.75 -1.86 -5.81
C GLY A 76 4.46 -2.61 -5.49
N ARG A 77 3.51 -1.97 -4.79
CA ARG A 77 2.21 -2.56 -4.45
C ARG A 77 1.39 -2.90 -5.70
N LYS A 78 1.39 -2.02 -6.71
CA LYS A 78 0.72 -2.28 -7.99
C LYS A 78 1.27 -3.53 -8.68
N SER A 79 2.59 -3.67 -8.74
CA SER A 79 3.26 -4.84 -9.34
C SER A 79 2.87 -6.15 -8.65
N ILE A 80 2.67 -6.14 -7.33
CA ILE A 80 2.26 -7.31 -6.56
C ILE A 80 0.81 -7.70 -6.86
N VAL A 81 -0.13 -6.74 -6.79
CA VAL A 81 -1.56 -6.98 -7.07
C VAL A 81 -1.74 -7.54 -8.50
N ASP A 82 -0.98 -6.99 -9.44
CA ASP A 82 -0.99 -7.41 -10.84
C ASP A 82 -0.59 -8.88 -11.03
N LYS A 83 0.45 -9.34 -10.33
CA LYS A 83 0.88 -10.74 -10.35
C LYS A 83 -0.15 -11.63 -9.65
N MET A 84 -0.74 -11.16 -8.55
CA MET A 84 -1.76 -11.90 -7.80
C MET A 84 -3.00 -12.22 -8.65
N ILE A 85 -3.50 -11.25 -9.43
CA ILE A 85 -4.65 -11.46 -10.34
C ILE A 85 -4.33 -12.51 -11.41
N ILE A 86 -3.12 -12.49 -11.98
CA ILE A 86 -2.71 -13.48 -12.99
C ILE A 86 -2.68 -14.88 -12.39
N VAL A 87 -2.08 -15.04 -11.20
CA VAL A 87 -2.04 -16.32 -10.49
C VAL A 87 -3.45 -16.80 -10.15
N ASP A 88 -4.34 -15.90 -9.70
CA ASP A 88 -5.73 -16.21 -9.38
C ASP A 88 -6.52 -16.70 -10.60
N THR A 89 -6.27 -16.08 -11.76
CA THR A 89 -6.86 -16.46 -13.05
C THR A 89 -6.38 -17.85 -13.49
N LEU A 90 -5.08 -18.15 -13.34
CA LEU A 90 -4.51 -19.47 -13.65
C LEU A 90 -5.05 -20.55 -12.72
N LEU A 91 -5.19 -20.24 -11.44
CA LEU A 91 -5.78 -21.14 -10.44
C LEU A 91 -7.25 -21.44 -10.78
N ASN A 92 -8.02 -20.42 -11.15
CA ASN A 92 -9.40 -20.59 -11.63
C ASN A 92 -9.47 -21.54 -12.82
N PHE A 93 -8.62 -21.34 -13.82
CA PHE A 93 -8.56 -22.22 -14.99
C PHE A 93 -8.26 -23.67 -14.60
N LEU A 94 -7.28 -23.90 -13.72
CA LEU A 94 -6.93 -25.23 -13.23
C LEU A 94 -8.08 -25.90 -12.46
N LEU A 95 -8.79 -25.15 -11.62
CA LEU A 95 -9.95 -25.65 -10.88
C LEU A 95 -11.09 -26.06 -11.82
N ILE A 96 -11.36 -25.27 -12.86
CA ILE A 96 -12.36 -25.60 -13.89
C ILE A 96 -11.99 -26.91 -14.59
N VAL A 97 -10.75 -27.05 -15.05
CA VAL A 97 -10.28 -28.27 -15.73
C VAL A 97 -10.40 -29.49 -14.81
N THR A 98 -9.92 -29.37 -13.57
CA THR A 98 -9.98 -30.46 -12.58
C THR A 98 -11.41 -30.90 -12.33
N ALA A 99 -12.31 -29.94 -12.12
CA ALA A 99 -13.70 -30.27 -11.82
C ALA A 99 -14.43 -30.85 -13.05
N VAL A 100 -14.13 -30.43 -14.28
CA VAL A 100 -14.64 -31.09 -15.51
C VAL A 100 -14.21 -32.55 -15.59
N VAL A 101 -12.94 -32.84 -15.27
CA VAL A 101 -12.40 -34.21 -15.26
C VAL A 101 -13.09 -35.08 -14.18
N LEU A 102 -13.29 -34.53 -12.97
CA LEU A 102 -14.00 -35.22 -11.89
C LEU A 102 -15.46 -35.50 -12.24
N CYS A 103 -16.15 -34.52 -12.83
CA CYS A 103 -17.53 -34.67 -13.25
C CYS A 103 -17.68 -35.77 -14.32
N LYS A 104 -16.76 -35.82 -15.31
CA LYS A 104 -16.70 -36.91 -16.29
C LYS A 104 -16.49 -38.28 -15.63
N ARG A 105 -15.55 -38.40 -14.70
CA ARG A 105 -15.30 -39.67 -14.00
C ARG A 105 -16.47 -40.13 -13.14
N GLN A 106 -17.18 -39.23 -12.47
CA GLN A 106 -18.36 -39.60 -11.67
C GLN A 106 -19.52 -40.10 -12.54
N ILE A 107 -19.76 -39.44 -13.69
CA ILE A 107 -20.79 -39.88 -14.65
C ILE A 107 -20.53 -41.32 -15.13
N ASP A 108 -19.25 -41.68 -15.34
CA ASP A 108 -18.87 -43.04 -15.77
C ASP A 108 -18.99 -44.10 -14.65
N VAL A 109 -18.93 -43.72 -13.37
CA VAL A 109 -18.88 -44.66 -12.23
C VAL A 109 -20.24 -44.89 -11.56
N GLU A 110 -21.05 -43.86 -11.33
CA GLU A 110 -22.22 -43.95 -10.44
C GLU A 110 -23.56 -44.06 -11.18
N GLY A 111 -23.61 -43.83 -12.49
CA GLY A 111 -24.89 -43.74 -13.21
C GLY A 111 -25.77 -42.58 -12.69
N ALA A 112 -26.96 -42.41 -13.27
CA ALA A 112 -27.79 -41.20 -13.13
C ALA A 112 -28.35 -40.91 -11.72
N ASP A 113 -28.09 -41.76 -10.71
CA ASP A 113 -28.70 -41.67 -9.37
C ASP A 113 -27.96 -40.68 -8.44
N ALA A 114 -26.83 -40.10 -8.88
CA ALA A 114 -26.03 -39.10 -8.16
C ALA A 114 -26.44 -37.64 -8.43
N GLY A 115 -27.73 -37.37 -8.71
CA GLY A 115 -28.22 -36.04 -9.15
C GLY A 115 -27.92 -34.88 -8.19
N TYR A 116 -27.85 -35.14 -6.88
CA TYR A 116 -27.50 -34.12 -5.88
C TYR A 116 -26.05 -33.63 -6.01
N TYR A 117 -25.10 -34.52 -6.30
CA TYR A 117 -23.69 -34.17 -6.50
C TYR A 117 -23.48 -33.39 -7.78
N ILE A 118 -24.18 -33.78 -8.86
CA ILE A 118 -24.14 -33.05 -10.13
C ILE A 118 -24.68 -31.63 -9.94
N ALA A 119 -25.79 -31.46 -9.22
CA ALA A 119 -26.36 -30.13 -8.92
C ALA A 119 -25.40 -29.26 -8.08
N ALA A 120 -24.79 -29.81 -7.03
CA ALA A 120 -23.84 -29.09 -6.18
C ALA A 120 -22.55 -28.70 -6.93
N MET A 121 -22.08 -29.57 -7.83
CA MET A 121 -20.97 -29.26 -8.71
C MET A 121 -21.33 -28.14 -9.69
N VAL A 122 -22.48 -28.22 -10.38
CA VAL A 122 -22.95 -27.20 -11.34
C VAL A 122 -23.10 -25.82 -10.68
N PHE A 123 -23.62 -25.76 -9.45
CA PHE A 123 -23.73 -24.50 -8.71
C PHE A 123 -22.36 -23.91 -8.39
N SER A 124 -21.41 -24.76 -7.97
CA SER A 124 -20.03 -24.37 -7.68
C SER A 124 -19.29 -23.89 -8.94
N PHE A 125 -19.53 -24.53 -10.09
CA PHE A 125 -18.99 -24.10 -11.38
C PHE A 125 -19.50 -22.72 -11.78
N GLY A 126 -20.78 -22.41 -11.53
CA GLY A 126 -21.36 -21.09 -11.80
C GLY A 126 -20.61 -19.96 -11.08
N PHE A 127 -20.25 -20.16 -9.81
CA PHE A 127 -19.44 -19.20 -9.05
C PHE A 127 -18.02 -19.07 -9.61
N ILE A 128 -17.34 -20.18 -9.90
CA ILE A 128 -15.96 -20.14 -10.44
C ILE A 128 -15.93 -19.43 -11.80
N ILE A 129 -16.92 -19.68 -12.67
CA ILE A 129 -17.06 -19.02 -13.97
C ILE A 129 -17.31 -17.52 -13.78
N ALA A 130 -18.18 -17.12 -12.84
CA ALA A 130 -18.43 -15.70 -12.56
C ALA A 130 -17.17 -14.97 -12.08
N PHE A 131 -16.36 -15.59 -11.22
CA PHE A 131 -15.07 -15.05 -10.81
C PHE A 131 -14.07 -14.97 -11.98
N PHE A 132 -13.96 -16.03 -12.78
CA PHE A 132 -13.10 -16.04 -13.95
C PHE A 132 -13.47 -14.94 -14.97
N VAL A 133 -14.77 -14.72 -15.20
CA VAL A 133 -15.26 -13.64 -16.06
C VAL A 133 -14.90 -12.27 -15.49
N CYS A 134 -15.06 -12.06 -14.18
CA CYS A 134 -14.66 -10.82 -13.52
C CYS A 134 -13.14 -10.57 -13.60
N ASP A 135 -12.31 -11.59 -13.41
CA ASP A 135 -10.85 -11.51 -13.56
C ASP A 135 -10.47 -11.18 -15.01
N CYS A 136 -11.09 -11.84 -15.99
CA CYS A 136 -10.90 -11.55 -17.40
C CYS A 136 -11.28 -10.11 -17.75
N ILE A 137 -12.43 -9.62 -17.25
CA ILE A 137 -12.85 -8.24 -17.42
C ILE A 137 -11.82 -7.28 -16.81
N THR A 138 -11.34 -7.58 -15.60
CA THR A 138 -10.35 -6.75 -14.89
C THR A 138 -9.02 -6.71 -15.66
N LEU A 139 -8.55 -7.85 -16.17
CA LEU A 139 -7.35 -7.96 -16.99
C LEU A 139 -7.49 -7.24 -18.33
N VAL A 140 -8.64 -7.37 -19.00
CA VAL A 140 -8.93 -6.67 -20.27
C VAL A 140 -9.03 -5.16 -20.07
N GLN A 141 -9.72 -4.71 -19.02
CA GLN A 141 -9.79 -3.29 -18.66
C GLN A 141 -8.40 -2.73 -18.36
N LYS A 142 -7.57 -3.50 -17.66
CA LYS A 142 -6.17 -3.15 -17.37
C LYS A 142 -5.30 -3.13 -18.63
N TRP A 143 -5.44 -4.11 -19.53
CA TRP A 143 -4.72 -4.14 -20.80
C TRP A 143 -5.09 -2.94 -21.68
N LYS A 144 -6.40 -2.61 -21.75
CA LYS A 144 -6.91 -1.42 -22.44
C LYS A 144 -6.37 -0.12 -21.82
N ARG A 145 -6.28 -0.05 -20.48
CA ARG A 145 -5.73 1.12 -19.76
C ARG A 145 -4.22 1.24 -19.85
N ARG A 146 -3.44 0.16 -19.96
CA ARG A 146 -1.98 0.27 -20.21
C ARG A 146 -1.64 1.01 -21.50
N LYS A 147 -2.59 1.09 -22.44
CA LYS A 147 -2.46 1.85 -23.69
C LYS A 147 -2.84 3.33 -23.56
N MET A 148 -3.52 3.73 -22.47
CA MET A 148 -3.91 5.11 -22.17
C MET A 148 -3.32 5.52 -20.82
N GLN A 149 -2.27 6.32 -20.87
CA GLN A 149 -1.51 6.82 -19.73
C GLN A 149 -2.35 7.82 -18.90
N THR A 150 -3.29 7.32 -18.09
CA THR A 150 -4.23 8.14 -17.34
C THR A 150 -4.19 7.87 -15.84
N GLU A 151 -4.20 8.94 -15.03
CA GLU A 151 -4.15 8.96 -13.54
C GLU A 151 -5.20 8.09 -12.82
N TRP A 152 -6.26 7.65 -13.52
CA TRP A 152 -7.35 6.83 -12.99
C TRP A 152 -6.94 5.44 -12.49
N GLU A 153 -5.75 4.94 -12.83
CA GLU A 153 -5.24 3.68 -12.28
C GLU A 153 -5.11 3.74 -10.75
N TYR A 154 -4.85 4.92 -10.15
CA TYR A 154 -4.55 5.07 -8.73
C TYR A 154 -5.75 4.79 -7.81
N LYS A 155 -6.94 5.33 -8.13
CA LYS A 155 -8.15 5.13 -7.31
C LYS A 155 -8.66 3.68 -7.30
N GLN A 156 -8.25 2.86 -8.26
CA GLN A 156 -8.81 1.52 -8.46
C GLN A 156 -7.99 0.39 -7.80
N ILE A 157 -6.74 0.66 -7.42
CA ILE A 157 -5.85 -0.29 -6.73
C ILE A 157 -6.46 -0.87 -5.44
N PRO A 158 -7.01 -0.08 -4.49
CA PRO A 158 -7.54 -0.64 -3.24
C PRO A 158 -8.76 -1.54 -3.47
N ILE A 159 -9.55 -1.25 -4.51
CA ILE A 159 -10.74 -2.04 -4.88
C ILE A 159 -10.30 -3.39 -5.46
N CYS A 160 -9.33 -3.40 -6.37
CA CYS A 160 -8.79 -4.65 -6.94
C CYS A 160 -8.11 -5.52 -5.89
N GLU A 161 -7.37 -4.93 -4.93
CA GLU A 161 -6.75 -5.68 -3.85
C GLU A 161 -7.79 -6.33 -2.92
N SER A 162 -8.84 -5.59 -2.57
CA SER A 162 -9.93 -6.09 -1.73
C SER A 162 -10.70 -7.21 -2.45
N TYR A 163 -11.00 -7.01 -3.74
CA TYR A 163 -11.64 -8.02 -4.58
C TYR A 163 -10.83 -9.31 -4.65
N ALA A 164 -9.53 -9.23 -4.92
CA ALA A 164 -8.69 -10.41 -5.06
C ALA A 164 -8.52 -11.17 -3.73
N LYS A 165 -8.49 -10.48 -2.57
CA LYS A 165 -8.55 -11.13 -1.26
C LYS A 165 -9.86 -11.88 -1.03
N ILE A 166 -10.99 -11.27 -1.41
CA ILE A 166 -12.32 -11.90 -1.31
C ILE A 166 -12.40 -13.13 -2.25
N SER A 167 -11.92 -13.01 -3.49
CA SER A 167 -11.86 -14.11 -4.47
C SER A 167 -11.09 -15.31 -3.92
N ILE A 168 -9.88 -15.09 -3.40
CA ILE A 168 -9.06 -16.14 -2.79
C ILE A 168 -9.77 -16.75 -1.57
N GLY A 169 -10.34 -15.91 -0.69
CA GLY A 169 -11.06 -16.37 0.51
C GLY A 169 -12.24 -17.28 0.19
N VAL A 170 -13.07 -16.90 -0.80
CA VAL A 170 -14.21 -17.72 -1.25
C VAL A 170 -13.73 -19.06 -1.79
N LYS A 171 -12.64 -19.10 -2.57
CA LYS A 171 -12.08 -20.36 -3.09
C LYS A 171 -11.55 -21.28 -2.00
N VAL A 172 -10.86 -20.74 -1.00
CA VAL A 172 -10.40 -21.54 0.15
C VAL A 172 -11.58 -22.16 0.88
N ILE A 173 -12.67 -21.42 1.06
CA ILE A 173 -13.90 -21.94 1.68
C ILE A 173 -14.52 -23.04 0.81
N ILE A 174 -14.62 -22.84 -0.51
CA ILE A 174 -15.15 -23.86 -1.43
C ILE A 174 -14.30 -25.13 -1.39
N VAL A 175 -12.97 -25.01 -1.45
CA VAL A 175 -12.05 -26.16 -1.36
C VAL A 175 -12.21 -26.87 -0.02
N PHE A 176 -12.28 -26.11 1.08
CA PHE A 176 -12.50 -26.67 2.41
C PHE A 176 -13.82 -27.45 2.49
N MET A 177 -14.92 -26.87 1.97
CA MET A 177 -16.22 -27.53 1.93
C MET A 177 -16.20 -28.82 1.09
N LEU A 178 -15.52 -28.82 -0.06
CA LEU A 178 -15.33 -30.01 -0.90
C LEU A 178 -14.51 -31.09 -0.18
N VAL A 179 -13.44 -30.71 0.52
CA VAL A 179 -12.63 -31.65 1.32
C VAL A 179 -13.46 -32.23 2.46
N CYS A 180 -14.22 -31.41 3.19
CA CYS A 180 -15.11 -31.89 4.24
C CYS A 180 -16.16 -32.87 3.70
N ALA A 181 -16.78 -32.57 2.55
CA ALA A 181 -17.73 -33.47 1.90
C ALA A 181 -17.08 -34.80 1.49
N ALA A 182 -15.88 -34.75 0.90
CA ALA A 182 -15.12 -35.94 0.54
C ALA A 182 -14.74 -36.79 1.77
N CYS A 183 -14.35 -36.17 2.88
CA CYS A 183 -14.08 -36.87 4.13
C CYS A 183 -15.33 -37.56 4.67
N ILE A 184 -16.47 -36.86 4.73
CA ILE A 184 -17.75 -37.43 5.20
C ILE A 184 -18.15 -38.64 4.32
N LEU A 185 -17.98 -38.53 3.01
CA LEU A 185 -18.26 -39.62 2.08
C LEU A 185 -17.30 -40.79 2.21
N GLY A 186 -15.99 -40.53 2.36
CA GLY A 186 -14.99 -41.57 2.61
C GLY A 186 -15.27 -42.35 3.90
N PHE A 187 -15.75 -41.66 4.95
CA PHE A 187 -16.23 -42.30 6.17
C PHE A 187 -17.50 -43.14 5.94
N SER A 188 -18.42 -42.71 5.08
CA SER A 188 -19.61 -43.49 4.75
C SER A 188 -19.31 -44.78 3.98
N GLN A 189 -18.29 -44.80 3.11
CA GLN A 189 -17.83 -46.02 2.45
C GLN A 189 -17.12 -46.99 3.40
N PHE A 190 -16.36 -46.48 4.38
CA PHE A 190 -15.75 -47.33 5.43
C PHE A 190 -16.78 -47.92 6.40
N GLY A 191 -17.85 -47.19 6.71
CA GLY A 191 -18.94 -47.69 7.57
C GLY A 191 -19.73 -48.86 6.97
N GLY A 192 -19.88 -48.91 5.64
CA GLY A 192 -20.51 -50.05 4.95
C GLY A 192 -19.65 -51.32 4.92
N MET A 193 -18.33 -51.19 5.08
CA MET A 193 -17.39 -52.32 5.03
C MET A 193 -17.28 -53.08 6.37
N PHE A 194 -17.78 -52.50 7.46
CA PHE A 194 -17.87 -53.13 8.79
C PHE A 194 -19.27 -53.64 9.15
N SER A 195 -20.22 -53.58 8.20
CA SER A 195 -21.58 -54.12 8.36
C SER A 195 -21.74 -55.40 7.54
N ILE A 196 -20.91 -56.41 7.82
CA ILE A 196 -21.09 -57.82 7.44
C ILE A 196 -20.92 -58.67 8.69
#